data_AF-A0A7K4SSA0-F1
#
_entry.id   AF-A0A7K4SSA0-F1
#
_cell.length_a   1.000
_cell.length_b   1.000
_cell.length_c   1.000
_cell.angle_alpha   90.00
_cell.angle_beta   90.00
_cell.angle_gamma   90.00
#
_symmetry.space_group_name_H-M   'P 1'
#
loop_
_entity.id
_entity.type
_entity.pdbx_description
1 polymer ?
#
loop_
_entity_poly.entity_id
_entity_poly.type
_entity_poly.pdbx_seq_one_letter_code
_entity_poly.pdbx_strand_id
1 'polypeptide(L)'
;ANIAEIARQLSLWAGGGGGVGEENLFRQHQEALELFCKEDQQPVCVVCNRSQAHRFHTVVPVEEPAQEYKENIQALLQALKDKREKFLESRKTRVRKSL
;
A
#
# COMPACT_ATOMS: atom_id res chain seq x y z
N ALA A 1 5.48 -12.68 7.03
CA ALA A 1 6.42 -12.60 5.89
C ALA A 1 7.83 -12.89 6.39
N ASN A 2 8.61 -13.70 5.65
CA ASN A 2 9.99 -14.07 6.00
C ASN A 2 10.98 -13.08 5.36
N ILE A 3 12.04 -12.71 6.07
CA ILE A 3 13.13 -11.86 5.57
C ILE A 3 13.73 -12.42 4.26
N ALA A 4 13.75 -13.75 4.11
CA ALA A 4 14.19 -14.39 2.88
C ALA A 4 13.28 -14.09 1.67
N GLU A 5 11.98 -13.85 1.90
CA GLU A 5 11.04 -13.48 0.83
C GLU A 5 11.24 -12.03 0.41
N ILE A 6 11.42 -11.14 1.39
CA ILE A 6 11.63 -9.71 1.15
C ILE A 6 12.95 -9.48 0.41
N ALA A 7 14.02 -10.21 0.77
CA ALA A 7 15.31 -10.12 0.10
C ALA A 7 15.24 -10.57 -1.37
N ARG A 8 14.47 -11.62 -1.68
CA ARG A 8 14.24 -12.07 -3.06
C ARG A 8 13.50 -11.02 -3.90
N GLN A 9 12.53 -10.31 -3.29
CA GLN A 9 11.80 -9.25 -3.99
C GLN A 9 12.67 -8.02 -4.27
N LEU A 10 13.56 -7.64 -3.35
CA LEU A 10 14.48 -6.51 -3.55
C LEU A 10 15.50 -6.77 -4.68
N SER A 11 15.97 -8.00 -4.85
CA SER A 11 16.88 -8.37 -5.95
C SER A 11 16.21 -8.32 -7.32
N LEU A 12 14.89 -8.48 -7.39
CA LEU A 12 14.13 -8.37 -8.64
C LEU A 12 13.96 -6.91 -9.10
N TRP A 13 14.07 -5.93 -8.18
CA TRP A 13 13.95 -4.49 -8.48
C TRP A 13 15.27 -3.80 -8.80
N ALA A 14 16.43 -4.38 -8.47
CA ALA A 14 17.73 -3.72 -8.61
C ALA A 14 18.40 -3.87 -9.99
N GLY A 15 17.79 -4.58 -10.93
CA GLY A 15 18.38 -4.88 -12.25
C GLY A 15 17.61 -4.25 -13.42
N GLY A 16 17.75 -2.94 -13.64
CA GLY A 16 17.23 -2.29 -14.85
C GLY A 16 17.10 -0.79 -14.70
N GLY A 17 18.11 -0.05 -15.16
CA GLY A 17 18.09 1.41 -15.16
C GLY A 17 17.26 2.00 -16.30
N GLY A 18 16.51 3.06 -15.98
CA GLY A 18 16.18 4.17 -16.88
C GLY A 18 15.03 3.96 -17.87
N GLY A 19 13.86 4.54 -17.57
CA GLY A 19 12.80 4.77 -18.55
C GLY A 19 11.41 4.70 -17.95
N VAL A 20 10.73 5.85 -17.89
CA VAL A 20 9.35 6.02 -17.43
C VAL A 20 8.41 5.17 -18.30
N GLY A 21 7.71 4.17 -17.72
CA GLY A 21 6.57 3.52 -18.38
C GLY A 21 6.42 1.99 -18.30
N GLU A 22 7.22 1.26 -17.50
CA GLU A 22 7.18 -0.22 -17.49
C GLU A 22 7.12 -0.82 -16.08
N GLU A 23 6.28 -0.28 -15.20
CA GLU A 23 6.34 -0.58 -13.75
C GLU A 23 5.19 -1.42 -13.18
N ASN A 24 4.33 -2.02 -14.00
CA ASN A 24 3.24 -2.87 -13.50
C ASN A 24 2.86 -3.96 -14.50
N LEU A 25 3.76 -4.90 -14.78
CA LEU A 25 3.45 -6.14 -15.50
C LEU A 25 3.66 -7.31 -14.54
N PHE A 26 2.64 -8.16 -14.34
CA PHE A 26 2.89 -9.44 -13.67
C PHE A 26 3.72 -10.33 -14.60
N ARG A 27 4.73 -11.02 -14.07
CA ARG A 27 5.60 -11.89 -14.87
C ARG A 27 4.85 -12.98 -15.65
N GLN A 28 3.65 -13.37 -15.20
CA GLN A 28 2.84 -14.40 -15.85
C GLN A 28 2.06 -13.89 -17.07
N HIS A 29 1.62 -12.63 -17.03
CA HIS A 29 0.84 -11.98 -18.08
C HIS A 29 1.43 -10.58 -18.25
N GLN A 30 2.15 -10.36 -19.35
CA GLN A 30 2.79 -9.07 -19.70
C GLN A 30 1.71 -8.03 -20.07
N GLU A 31 0.78 -7.78 -19.16
CA GLU A 31 -0.36 -6.89 -19.29
C GLU A 31 -0.35 -5.87 -18.16
N ALA A 32 -0.83 -4.65 -18.45
CA ALA A 32 -0.93 -3.57 -17.48
C ALA A 32 -1.86 -3.93 -16.32
N LEU A 33 -1.44 -3.60 -15.10
CA LEU A 33 -2.21 -3.85 -13.88
C LEU A 33 -3.05 -2.65 -13.47
N GLU A 34 -4.11 -2.43 -14.24
CA GLU A 34 -5.07 -1.34 -14.00
C GLU A 34 -6.20 -1.76 -13.04
N LEU A 35 -6.21 -3.03 -12.60
CA LEU A 35 -7.25 -3.57 -11.72
C LEU A 35 -6.67 -3.95 -10.36
N PHE A 36 -7.50 -3.95 -9.33
CA PHE A 36 -7.16 -4.28 -7.95
C PHE A 36 -8.17 -5.25 -7.36
N CYS A 37 -7.69 -6.37 -6.82
CA CYS A 37 -8.50 -7.32 -6.08
C CYS A 37 -8.59 -6.90 -4.61
N LYS A 38 -9.80 -6.66 -4.10
CA LYS A 38 -10.00 -6.20 -2.72
C LYS A 38 -9.66 -7.26 -1.67
N GLU A 39 -9.97 -8.51 -1.95
CA GLU A 39 -9.77 -9.65 -1.06
C GLU A 39 -8.28 -9.97 -0.88
N ASP A 40 -7.53 -9.99 -1.99
CA ASP A 40 -6.10 -10.29 -1.97
C ASP A 40 -5.22 -9.04 -1.77
N GLN A 41 -5.82 -7.85 -1.79
CA GLN A 41 -5.17 -6.54 -1.67
C GLN A 41 -3.98 -6.36 -2.63
N GLN A 42 -4.14 -6.82 -3.87
CA GLN A 42 -3.09 -6.76 -4.88
C GLN A 42 -3.63 -6.31 -6.24
N PRO A 43 -2.80 -5.64 -7.05
CA PRO A 43 -3.15 -5.34 -8.42
C PRO A 43 -3.20 -6.63 -9.26
N VAL A 44 -4.11 -6.71 -10.22
CA VAL A 44 -4.32 -7.87 -11.09
C VAL A 44 -4.48 -7.42 -12.55
N CYS A 45 -4.09 -8.27 -13.50
CA CYS A 45 -4.32 -7.99 -14.93
C CYS A 45 -5.72 -8.48 -15.36
N VAL A 46 -6.14 -8.11 -16.56
CA VAL A 46 -7.44 -8.52 -17.13
C VAL A 46 -7.57 -10.03 -17.29
N VAL A 47 -6.46 -10.73 -17.57
CA VAL A 47 -6.42 -12.19 -17.63
C VAL A 47 -6.61 -12.80 -16.24
N CYS A 48 -5.90 -12.31 -15.22
CA CYS A 48 -6.05 -12.78 -13.83
C CYS A 48 -7.48 -12.56 -13.33
N ASN A 49 -8.09 -11.42 -13.62
CA ASN A 49 -9.48 -11.13 -13.25
C ASN A 49 -10.47 -12.19 -13.78
N ARG A 50 -10.24 -12.69 -15.00
CA ARG A 50 -11.09 -13.74 -15.60
C ARG A 50 -10.72 -15.16 -15.18
N SER A 51 -9.60 -15.34 -14.49
CA SER A 51 -9.13 -16.65 -14.05
C SER A 51 -10.00 -17.20 -12.92
N GLN A 52 -9.93 -18.52 -12.71
CA GLN A 52 -10.61 -19.15 -11.57
C GLN A 52 -10.14 -18.60 -10.22
N ALA A 53 -8.91 -18.07 -10.14
CA ALA A 53 -8.34 -17.52 -8.91
C ALA A 53 -9.10 -16.28 -8.41
N HIS A 54 -9.57 -15.41 -9.32
CA HIS A 54 -10.28 -14.18 -8.96
C HIS A 54 -11.77 -14.20 -9.36
N ARG A 55 -12.30 -15.34 -9.83
CA ARG A 55 -13.67 -15.48 -10.34
C ARG A 55 -14.76 -14.98 -9.38
N PHE A 56 -14.51 -15.05 -8.08
CA PHE A 56 -15.44 -14.65 -7.03
C PHE A 56 -14.94 -13.46 -6.20
N HIS A 57 -13.82 -12.86 -6.58
CA HIS A 57 -13.24 -11.72 -5.89
C HIS A 57 -13.80 -10.42 -6.48
N THR A 58 -13.88 -9.40 -5.63
CA THR A 58 -14.26 -8.06 -6.04
C THR A 58 -13.04 -7.38 -6.65
N VAL A 59 -13.07 -7.22 -7.97
CA VAL A 59 -12.01 -6.55 -8.73
C VAL A 59 -12.52 -5.21 -9.22
N VAL A 60 -11.79 -4.15 -8.87
CA VAL A 60 -12.11 -2.74 -9.20
C VAL A 60 -10.94 -2.09 -9.94
N PRO A 61 -11.14 -0.98 -10.68
CA PRO A 61 -10.03 -0.17 -11.18
C PRO A 61 -9.12 0.28 -10.04
N VAL A 62 -7.80 0.38 -10.27
CA VAL A 62 -6.81 0.76 -9.25
C VAL A 62 -7.09 2.14 -8.64
N GLU A 63 -7.70 3.05 -9.41
CA GLU A 63 -7.97 4.43 -9.01
C GLU A 63 -9.02 4.51 -7.89
N GLU A 64 -10.01 3.62 -7.91
CA GLU A 64 -11.11 3.60 -6.93
C GLU A 64 -10.63 3.30 -5.49
N PRO A 65 -9.90 2.20 -5.20
CA PRO A 65 -9.38 1.94 -3.86
C PRO A 65 -8.24 2.89 -3.49
N ALA A 66 -7.47 3.40 -4.45
CA ALA A 66 -6.36 4.33 -4.15
C ALA A 66 -6.85 5.59 -3.42
N GLN A 67 -8.00 6.12 -3.82
CA GLN A 67 -8.59 7.29 -3.18
C GLN A 67 -9.09 6.95 -1.76
N GLU A 68 -9.79 5.83 -1.59
CA GLU A 68 -10.27 5.37 -0.27
C GLU A 68 -9.12 5.14 0.72
N TYR A 69 -8.06 4.45 0.28
CA TYR A 69 -6.87 4.23 1.11
C TYR A 69 -6.16 5.53 1.45
N LYS A 70 -6.07 6.48 0.51
CA LYS A 70 -5.48 7.79 0.76
C LYS A 70 -6.22 8.55 1.86
N GLU A 71 -7.54 8.58 1.81
CA GLU A 71 -8.38 9.23 2.82
C GLU A 71 -8.22 8.56 4.19
N ASN A 72 -8.25 7.23 4.24
CA ASN A 72 -8.04 6.46 5.47
C ASN A 72 -6.66 6.73 6.09
N ILE A 73 -5.60 6.76 5.28
CA ILE A 73 -4.24 7.06 5.73
C ILE A 73 -4.15 8.49 6.26
N GLN A 74 -4.76 9.46 5.58
CA GLN A 74 -4.79 10.85 6.03
C GLN A 74 -5.50 10.99 7.38
N ALA A 75 -6.64 10.34 7.56
CA ALA A 75 -7.38 10.33 8.82
C ALA A 75 -6.55 9.73 9.97
N LEU A 76 -5.91 8.58 9.72
CA LEU A 76 -5.03 7.93 10.71
C LEU A 76 -3.84 8.81 11.08
N LEU A 77 -3.20 9.44 10.08
CA LEU A 77 -2.09 10.35 10.30
C LEU A 77 -2.51 11.55 11.16
N GLN A 78 -3.70 12.11 10.94
CA GLN A 78 -4.19 13.23 11.74
C GLN A 78 -4.44 12.80 13.19
N ALA A 79 -5.10 11.66 13.41
CA ALA A 79 -5.32 11.13 14.76
C ALA A 79 -4.01 10.89 15.53
N LEU A 80 -2.97 10.40 14.85
CA LEU A 80 -1.64 10.20 15.43
C LEU A 80 -0.95 11.53 15.79
N LYS A 81 -1.09 12.56 14.95
CA LYS A 81 -0.57 13.91 15.25
C LYS A 81 -1.22 14.49 16.50
N ASP A 82 -2.54 14.42 16.59
CA ASP A 82 -3.30 14.93 17.74
C ASP A 82 -2.93 14.18 19.04
N LYS A 83 -2.78 12.85 18.96
CA LYS A 83 -2.35 12.04 20.10
C LYS A 83 -0.94 12.43 20.56
N ARG A 84 -0.03 12.68 19.62
CA ARG A 84 1.34 13.14 19.91
C ARG A 84 1.32 14.51 20.59
N GLU A 85 0.54 15.45 20.09
CA GLU A 85 0.43 16.80 20.66
C GLU A 85 -0.10 16.75 22.09
N LYS A 86 -1.21 16.03 22.33
CA LYS A 86 -1.76 15.83 23.67
C LYS A 86 -0.74 15.22 24.64
N PHE A 87 0.03 14.23 24.18
CA PHE A 87 1.10 13.64 24.98
C PHE A 87 2.18 14.67 25.34
N LEU A 88 2.63 15.48 24.37
CA LEU A 88 3.65 16.51 24.60
C LEU A 88 3.16 17.59 25.57
N GLU A 89 1.92 18.06 25.45
CA GLU A 89 1.33 19.04 26.38
C GLU A 89 1.18 18.49 27.80
N SER A 90 0.74 17.24 27.94
CA SER A 90 0.71 16.55 29.24
C SER A 90 2.10 16.44 29.88
N ARG A 91 3.15 16.28 29.05
CA ARG A 91 4.53 16.18 29.53
C ARG A 91 5.07 17.54 29.98
N LYS A 92 4.80 18.61 29.22
CA LYS A 92 5.18 19.99 29.59
C LYS A 92 4.51 20.44 30.89
N THR A 93 3.22 20.18 31.04
CA THR A 93 2.47 20.52 32.26
C THR A 93 2.95 19.73 33.48
N ARG A 94 3.32 18.45 33.31
CA ARG A 94 3.93 17.66 34.38
C ARG A 94 5.27 18.23 34.82
N VAL A 95 6.15 18.61 33.89
CA VAL A 95 7.47 19.21 34.21
C VAL A 95 7.35 20.56 34.92
N ARG A 96 6.40 21.42 34.51
CA ARG A 96 6.17 22.73 35.16
C ARG A 96 5.66 22.64 36.60
N LYS A 97 4.98 21.56 36.97
CA LYS A 97 4.49 21.34 38.35
C LYS A 97 5.56 20.80 39.30
N SER A 98 6.70 20.34 38.79
CA SER A 98 7.82 19.81 39.58
C SER A 98 8.93 20.83 39.84
N LEU A 99 8.78 22.06 39.35
CA LEU A 99 9.61 23.23 39.62
C LEU A 99 8.88 24.14 40.61
#